data_AF-A0A2S7TZR9-F1
#
_entry.id   AF-A0A2S7TZR9-F1
#
_cell.length_a   1.000
_cell.length_b   1.000
_cell.length_c   1.000
_cell.angle_alpha   90.00
_cell.angle_beta   90.00
_cell.angle_gamma   90.00
#
_symmetry.space_group_name_H-M   'P 1'
#
loop_
_entity.id
_entity.type
_entity.pdbx_description
1 polymer ?
#
loop_
_entity_poly.entity_id
_entity_poly.type
_entity_poly.pdbx_seq_one_letter_code
_entity_poly.pdbx_strand_id
1 'polypeptide(L)'
;MDVSGSMTAKLGEKDRYGVAMDSLNEFLTYRKGDAFSLIVFGDDNLRWVPLTTDASSFSCAAPFLHPSNLPPWFRGGTAIGSALKQSERFLLTSESGDRIIILISDGQSYDLYDGNDQKIAQSLKENNITLYGIHIGSGEPPAEVQLISQSTGGATFAAGDPQALLEIFSKIDVMEKATFKRLTPDPVDHFSPYLIAMLSLAGTYLLTLFGLRYTPW
;
A
#
# COMPACT_ATOMS: atom_id res chain seq x y z
N MET A 1 1.37 -3.73 6.80
CA MET A 1 1.76 -5.07 7.29
C MET A 1 3.12 -4.95 7.95
N ASP A 2 3.23 -5.47 9.16
CA ASP A 2 4.48 -5.51 9.91
C ASP A 2 5.43 -6.56 9.32
N VAL A 3 6.68 -6.18 9.13
CA VAL A 3 7.78 -7.04 8.67
C VAL A 3 9.03 -6.89 9.56
N SER A 4 8.82 -6.42 10.79
CA SER A 4 9.86 -6.34 11.81
C SER A 4 10.39 -7.73 12.22
N GLY A 5 11.52 -7.75 12.93
CA GLY A 5 12.14 -9.00 13.35
C GLY A 5 11.23 -9.90 14.20
N SER A 6 10.29 -9.33 14.97
CA SER A 6 9.35 -10.10 15.79
C SER A 6 8.36 -10.93 14.96
N MET A 7 8.14 -10.57 13.70
CA MET A 7 7.30 -11.31 12.76
C MET A 7 7.92 -12.64 12.29
N THR A 8 9.21 -12.88 12.60
CA THR A 8 9.86 -14.19 12.40
C THR A 8 9.55 -15.21 13.49
N ALA A 9 8.92 -14.78 14.60
CA ALA A 9 8.55 -15.67 15.68
C ALA A 9 7.54 -16.72 15.18
N LYS A 10 7.66 -17.95 15.69
CA LYS A 10 6.74 -19.04 15.33
C LYS A 10 5.36 -18.82 15.93
N LEU A 11 4.33 -19.06 15.12
CA LEU A 11 2.92 -19.09 15.51
C LEU A 11 2.29 -20.34 14.89
N GLY A 12 2.21 -21.42 15.68
CA GLY A 12 1.83 -22.74 15.18
C GLY A 12 2.92 -23.34 14.29
N GLU A 13 2.54 -23.76 13.08
CA GLU A 13 3.46 -24.39 12.11
C GLU A 13 4.23 -23.39 11.23
N LYS A 14 3.77 -22.14 11.16
CA LYS A 14 4.38 -21.06 10.37
C LYS A 14 4.95 -19.98 11.29
N ASP A 15 5.66 -19.02 10.74
CA ASP A 15 5.99 -17.77 11.42
C ASP A 15 4.80 -16.79 11.39
N ARG A 16 4.85 -15.78 12.25
CA ARG A 16 3.80 -14.73 12.32
C ARG A 16 3.61 -14.05 10.97
N TYR A 17 4.70 -13.80 10.24
CA TYR A 17 4.66 -13.26 8.88
C TYR A 17 3.90 -14.18 7.92
N GLY A 18 4.16 -15.49 7.94
CA GLY A 18 3.44 -16.46 7.11
C GLY A 18 1.94 -16.48 7.40
N VAL A 19 1.55 -16.49 8.68
CA VAL A 19 0.13 -16.41 9.10
C VAL A 19 -0.51 -15.09 8.65
N ALA A 20 0.21 -13.98 8.77
CA ALA A 20 -0.22 -12.67 8.31
C ALA A 20 -0.50 -12.65 6.81
N MET A 21 0.41 -13.25 6.04
CA MET A 21 0.34 -13.27 4.58
C MET A 21 -0.76 -14.21 4.08
N ASP A 22 -0.95 -15.36 4.73
CA ASP A 22 -2.06 -16.26 4.43
C ASP A 22 -3.40 -15.58 4.69
N SER A 23 -3.55 -14.92 5.85
CA SER A 23 -4.77 -14.19 6.21
C SER A 23 -5.07 -13.06 5.21
N LEU A 24 -4.02 -12.36 4.75
CA LEU A 24 -4.15 -11.33 3.71
C LEU A 24 -4.58 -11.93 2.36
N ASN A 25 -3.96 -13.03 1.92
CA ASN A 25 -4.33 -13.68 0.65
C ASN A 25 -5.77 -14.23 0.70
N GLU A 26 -6.17 -14.79 1.84
CA GLU A 26 -7.55 -15.24 2.06
C GLU A 26 -8.53 -14.06 1.99
N PHE A 27 -8.23 -12.96 2.69
CA PHE A 27 -9.03 -11.74 2.65
C PHE A 27 -9.23 -11.21 1.22
N LEU A 28 -8.15 -11.17 0.43
CA LEU A 28 -8.19 -10.71 -0.96
C LEU A 28 -8.97 -11.67 -1.88
N THR A 29 -9.05 -12.97 -1.55
CA THR A 29 -9.77 -13.95 -2.37
C THR A 29 -11.30 -13.75 -2.28
N TYR A 30 -11.82 -13.30 -1.14
CA TYR A 30 -13.24 -13.06 -0.95
C TYR A 30 -13.76 -11.81 -1.68
N ARG A 31 -12.88 -10.87 -2.06
CA ARG A 31 -13.25 -9.59 -2.66
C ARG A 31 -12.81 -9.50 -4.12
N LYS A 32 -13.77 -9.34 -5.04
CA LYS A 32 -13.49 -9.10 -6.47
C LYS A 32 -13.84 -7.67 -6.86
N GLY A 33 -12.89 -6.96 -7.46
CA GLY A 33 -13.11 -5.63 -8.03
C GLY A 33 -12.90 -4.45 -7.08
N ASP A 34 -12.44 -4.71 -5.86
CA ASP A 34 -11.96 -3.67 -4.94
C ASP A 34 -10.46 -3.46 -5.16
N ALA A 35 -10.00 -2.23 -4.93
CA ALA A 35 -8.61 -1.85 -5.13
C ALA A 35 -7.89 -1.81 -3.78
N PHE A 36 -6.75 -2.50 -3.69
CA PHE A 36 -5.98 -2.63 -2.46
C PHE A 36 -4.55 -2.16 -2.68
N SER A 37 -3.91 -1.64 -1.63
CA SER A 37 -2.48 -1.29 -1.61
C SER A 37 -1.82 -2.00 -0.43
N LEU A 38 -0.54 -2.36 -0.59
CA LEU A 38 0.26 -2.94 0.48
C LEU A 38 1.37 -1.96 0.89
N ILE A 39 1.33 -1.52 2.14
CA ILE A 39 2.43 -0.84 2.80
C ILE A 39 3.04 -1.82 3.80
N VAL A 40 4.35 -2.02 3.72
CA VAL A 40 5.13 -2.77 4.71
C VAL A 40 5.88 -1.83 5.62
N PHE A 41 6.06 -2.22 6.87
CA PHE A 41 6.78 -1.39 7.83
C PHE A 41 7.56 -2.22 8.86
N GLY A 42 8.62 -1.60 9.36
CA GLY A 42 9.38 -1.99 10.55
C GLY A 42 9.88 -0.70 11.20
N ASP A 43 11.18 -0.42 11.18
CA ASP A 43 11.71 0.91 11.59
C ASP A 43 11.38 2.02 10.58
N ASP A 44 11.25 1.65 9.31
CA ASP A 44 10.83 2.51 8.22
C ASP A 44 9.63 1.88 7.49
N ASN A 45 9.01 2.60 6.56
CA ASN A 45 7.84 2.14 5.82
C ASN A 45 8.00 2.32 4.30
N LEU A 46 7.52 1.31 3.58
CA LEU A 46 7.58 1.26 2.12
C LEU A 46 6.25 0.79 1.55
N ARG A 47 5.75 1.54 0.57
CA ARG A 47 4.63 1.09 -0.26
C ARG A 47 5.13 0.07 -1.29
N TRP A 48 4.96 -1.21 -0.98
CA TRP A 48 5.39 -2.31 -1.84
C TRP A 48 4.45 -2.51 -3.02
N VAL A 49 3.14 -2.58 -2.76
CA VAL A 49 2.12 -2.71 -3.81
C VAL A 49 1.35 -1.40 -3.89
N PRO A 50 1.51 -0.62 -4.98
CA PRO A 50 0.63 0.50 -5.26
C PRO A 50 -0.82 0.03 -5.35
N LEU A 51 -1.77 0.96 -5.25
CA LEU A 51 -3.17 0.60 -5.35
C LEU A 51 -3.48 -0.14 -6.66
N THR A 52 -3.98 -1.36 -6.54
CA THR A 52 -4.29 -2.25 -7.65
C THR A 52 -5.53 -3.09 -7.34
N THR A 53 -6.29 -3.43 -8.38
CA THR A 53 -7.38 -4.41 -8.29
C THR A 53 -6.90 -5.84 -8.48
N ASP A 54 -5.63 -6.02 -8.85
CA ASP A 54 -5.02 -7.33 -9.07
C ASP A 54 -4.47 -7.92 -7.76
N ALA A 55 -5.22 -8.86 -7.19
CA ALA A 55 -4.84 -9.56 -5.97
C ALA A 55 -3.53 -10.37 -6.12
N SER A 56 -3.17 -10.79 -7.34
CA SER A 56 -1.95 -11.60 -7.55
C SER A 56 -0.67 -10.83 -7.22
N SER A 57 -0.70 -9.49 -7.29
CA SER A 57 0.41 -8.61 -6.91
C SER A 57 0.83 -8.81 -5.45
N PHE A 58 -0.12 -9.13 -4.56
CA PHE A 58 0.16 -9.38 -3.15
C PHE A 58 0.83 -10.73 -2.96
N SER A 59 0.32 -11.79 -3.60
CA SER A 59 0.93 -13.12 -3.53
C SER A 59 2.37 -13.13 -4.08
N CYS A 60 2.64 -12.35 -5.14
CA CYS A 60 3.98 -12.14 -5.68
C CYS A 60 4.92 -11.39 -4.73
N ALA A 61 4.39 -10.59 -3.80
CA ALA A 61 5.18 -9.84 -2.82
C ALA A 61 5.66 -10.71 -1.64
N ALA A 62 4.90 -11.77 -1.31
CA ALA A 62 5.14 -12.64 -0.16
C ALA A 62 6.60 -13.11 0.02
N PRO A 63 7.30 -13.64 -1.00
CA PRO A 63 8.66 -14.13 -0.83
C PRO A 63 9.68 -13.01 -0.58
N PHE A 64 9.44 -11.80 -1.08
CA PHE A 64 10.40 -10.68 -0.97
C PHE A 64 10.28 -9.92 0.34
N LEU A 65 9.08 -9.89 0.91
CA LEU A 65 8.75 -9.13 2.12
C LEU A 65 9.00 -9.89 3.42
N HIS A 66 9.42 -11.15 3.34
CA HIS A 66 9.75 -11.94 4.51
C HIS A 66 10.85 -11.24 5.33
N PRO A 67 10.70 -11.05 6.66
CA PRO A 67 11.66 -10.28 7.48
C PRO A 67 13.11 -10.80 7.41
N SER A 68 13.31 -12.09 7.14
CA SER A 68 14.62 -12.71 6.88
C SER A 68 15.33 -12.19 5.63
N ASN A 69 14.59 -11.72 4.63
CA ASN A 69 15.12 -11.22 3.36
C ASN A 69 15.34 -9.70 3.39
N LEU A 70 14.85 -9.03 4.43
CA LEU A 70 14.94 -7.58 4.58
C LEU A 70 16.25 -7.15 5.26
N PRO A 71 16.76 -5.95 4.93
CA PRO A 71 17.96 -5.43 5.56
C PRO A 71 17.81 -5.26 7.07
N PRO A 72 18.87 -5.45 7.88
CA PRO A 72 18.80 -5.33 9.33
C PRO A 72 18.25 -3.99 9.83
N TRP A 73 18.54 -2.90 9.12
CA TRP A 73 18.09 -1.55 9.46
C TRP A 73 16.59 -1.32 9.23
N PHE A 74 15.91 -2.18 8.48
CA PHE A 74 14.47 -2.07 8.22
C PHE A 74 13.63 -2.84 9.26
N ARG A 75 14.24 -3.83 9.92
CA ARG A 75 13.54 -4.82 10.77
C ARG A 75 13.90 -4.72 12.26
N GLY A 76 14.64 -3.69 12.68
CA GLY A 76 15.16 -3.55 14.03
C GLY A 76 14.10 -3.17 15.07
N GLY A 77 13.03 -2.51 14.63
CA GLY A 77 11.88 -2.12 15.43
C GLY A 77 10.60 -2.04 14.62
N THR A 78 9.58 -1.43 15.24
CA THR A 78 8.22 -1.37 14.73
C THR A 78 7.66 0.03 14.92
N ALA A 79 7.44 0.75 13.81
CA ALA A 79 6.98 2.13 13.75
C ALA A 79 5.58 2.21 13.12
N ILE A 80 4.57 1.75 13.87
CA ILE A 80 3.16 1.75 13.44
C ILE A 80 2.68 3.17 13.15
N GLY A 81 3.00 4.14 14.01
CA GLY A 81 2.54 5.52 13.84
C GLY A 81 3.07 6.17 12.57
N SER A 82 4.33 5.93 12.23
CA SER A 82 4.94 6.34 10.96
C SER A 82 4.24 5.71 9.76
N ALA A 83 3.95 4.40 9.82
CA ALA A 83 3.24 3.69 8.77
C ALA A 83 1.78 4.18 8.59
N LEU A 84 1.08 4.49 9.69
CA LEU A 84 -0.27 5.05 9.64
C LEU A 84 -0.27 6.44 9.01
N LYS A 85 0.69 7.31 9.36
CA LYS A 85 0.86 8.63 8.73
C LYS A 85 1.18 8.53 7.23
N GLN A 86 2.00 7.55 6.82
CA GLN A 86 2.26 7.31 5.40
C GLN A 86 1.00 6.84 4.67
N SER A 87 0.24 5.92 5.29
CA SER A 87 -1.02 5.39 4.75
C SER A 87 -2.07 6.49 4.59
N GLU A 88 -2.21 7.35 5.59
CA GLU A 88 -3.09 8.53 5.56
C GLU A 88 -2.73 9.47 4.41
N ARG A 89 -1.47 9.88 4.29
CA ARG A 89 -0.99 10.73 3.18
C ARG A 89 -1.31 10.12 1.82
N PHE A 90 -1.17 8.80 1.69
CA PHE A 90 -1.49 8.11 0.46
C PHE A 90 -2.99 8.11 0.18
N LEU A 91 -3.82 7.76 1.17
CA LEU A 91 -5.28 7.74 1.01
C LEU A 91 -5.84 9.14 0.68
N LEU A 92 -5.23 10.19 1.21
CA LEU A 92 -5.57 11.58 0.89
C LEU A 92 -5.29 11.99 -0.56
N THR A 93 -4.55 11.19 -1.35
CA THR A 93 -4.38 11.44 -2.80
C THR A 93 -5.62 11.10 -3.60
N SER A 94 -6.57 10.35 -3.04
CA SER A 94 -7.87 10.08 -3.65
C SER A 94 -8.82 11.25 -3.45
N GLU A 95 -9.51 11.68 -4.52
CA GLU A 95 -10.42 12.82 -4.49
C GLU A 95 -11.73 12.54 -3.73
N SER A 96 -12.17 11.27 -3.69
CA SER A 96 -13.44 10.86 -3.10
C SER A 96 -13.43 9.40 -2.65
N GLY A 97 -14.47 8.99 -1.93
CA GLY A 97 -14.69 7.63 -1.44
C GLY A 97 -14.25 7.41 -0.01
N ASP A 98 -14.79 6.36 0.60
CA ASP A 98 -14.45 5.98 1.96
C ASP A 98 -13.08 5.31 2.02
N ARG A 99 -12.40 5.47 3.15
CA ARG A 99 -11.01 5.06 3.32
C ARG A 99 -10.88 4.13 4.52
N ILE A 100 -10.26 2.99 4.29
CA ILE A 100 -10.01 1.98 5.32
C ILE A 100 -8.53 1.65 5.38
N ILE A 101 -8.01 1.49 6.59
CA ILE A 101 -6.67 0.95 6.83
C ILE A 101 -6.86 -0.35 7.59
N ILE A 102 -6.23 -1.41 7.09
CA ILE A 102 -6.11 -2.70 7.79
C ILE A 102 -4.66 -2.85 8.24
N LEU A 103 -4.43 -2.69 9.54
CA LEU A 103 -3.13 -2.86 10.17
C LEU A 103 -2.96 -4.32 10.58
N ILE A 104 -1.88 -4.95 10.16
CA ILE A 104 -1.53 -6.31 10.54
C ILE A 104 -0.17 -6.25 11.23
N SER A 105 -0.10 -6.56 12.52
CA SER A 105 1.10 -6.46 13.35
C SER A 105 0.96 -7.27 14.63
N ASP A 106 2.08 -7.63 15.27
CA ASP A 106 2.07 -8.11 16.65
C ASP A 106 1.97 -6.96 17.69
N GLY A 107 1.87 -5.72 17.22
CA GLY A 107 1.27 -4.57 17.89
C GLY A 107 2.21 -3.72 18.74
N GLN A 108 3.42 -4.18 19.02
CA GLN A 108 4.36 -3.43 19.87
C GLN A 108 5.04 -2.34 19.04
N SER A 109 4.60 -1.09 19.21
CA SER A 109 5.18 0.06 18.52
C SER A 109 5.92 0.99 19.48
N TYR A 110 7.12 1.44 19.13
CA TYR A 110 7.86 2.41 19.96
C TYR A 110 7.41 3.86 19.74
N ASP A 111 6.70 4.13 18.64
CA ASP A 111 6.35 5.49 18.21
C ASP A 111 4.92 5.91 18.57
N LEU A 112 4.17 5.08 19.30
CA LEU A 112 2.78 5.37 19.69
C LEU A 112 2.67 5.97 21.11
N TYR A 113 3.75 5.96 21.88
CA TYR A 113 3.78 6.52 23.24
C TYR A 113 3.73 8.06 23.26
N ASP A 114 3.69 8.65 24.46
CA ASP A 114 3.65 10.10 24.70
C ASP A 114 2.48 10.84 24.02
N GLY A 115 1.33 10.16 23.92
CA GLY A 115 0.09 10.72 23.34
C GLY A 115 0.11 10.84 21.82
N ASN A 116 1.07 10.21 21.14
CA ASN A 116 1.10 10.20 19.67
C ASN A 116 -0.01 9.32 19.08
N ASP A 117 -0.41 8.25 19.77
CA ASP A 117 -1.60 7.44 19.48
C ASP A 117 -2.88 8.30 19.34
N GLN A 118 -3.14 9.19 20.29
CA GLN A 118 -4.30 10.09 20.28
C GLN A 118 -4.24 11.08 19.11
N LYS A 119 -3.05 11.63 18.82
CA LYS A 119 -2.86 12.54 17.68
C LYS A 119 -3.13 11.85 16.35
N ILE A 120 -2.64 10.62 16.19
CA ILE A 120 -2.88 9.82 14.98
C ILE A 120 -4.37 9.47 14.87
N ALA A 121 -4.98 9.03 15.98
CA ALA A 121 -6.40 8.72 16.02
C ALA A 121 -7.28 9.91 15.60
N GLN A 122 -6.96 11.10 16.09
CA GLN A 122 -7.65 12.33 15.73
C GLN A 122 -7.46 12.66 14.24
N SER A 123 -6.23 12.61 13.74
CA SER A 123 -5.93 12.88 12.32
C SER A 123 -6.69 11.94 11.38
N LEU A 124 -6.65 10.63 11.66
CA LEU A 124 -7.36 9.63 10.87
C LEU A 124 -8.88 9.87 10.89
N LYS A 125 -9.43 10.21 12.05
CA LYS A 125 -10.86 10.52 12.20
C LYS A 125 -11.27 11.77 11.42
N GLU A 126 -10.48 12.84 11.48
CA GLU A 126 -10.73 14.08 10.73
C GLU A 126 -10.70 13.84 9.21
N ASN A 127 -9.90 12.87 8.76
CA ASN A 127 -9.77 12.49 7.35
C ASN A 127 -10.74 11.39 6.89
N ASN A 128 -11.72 11.02 7.73
CA ASN A 128 -12.69 9.94 7.50
C ASN A 128 -12.02 8.60 7.14
N ILE A 129 -10.96 8.26 7.86
CA ILE A 129 -10.22 7.00 7.70
C ILE A 129 -10.53 6.09 8.89
N THR A 130 -11.11 4.92 8.62
CA THR A 130 -11.36 3.90 9.64
C THR A 130 -10.18 2.93 9.73
N LEU A 131 -9.66 2.70 10.94
CA LEU A 131 -8.59 1.74 11.20
C LEU A 131 -9.16 0.44 11.77
N TYR A 132 -8.76 -0.69 11.17
CA TYR A 132 -8.93 -2.02 11.74
C TYR A 132 -7.57 -2.65 12.03
N GLY A 133 -7.40 -3.20 13.23
CA GLY A 133 -6.18 -3.89 13.63
C GLY A 133 -6.35 -5.40 13.66
N ILE A 134 -5.44 -6.14 13.05
CA ILE A 134 -5.31 -7.59 13.15
C ILE A 134 -4.02 -7.85 13.93
N HIS A 135 -4.19 -8.25 15.19
CA HIS A 135 -3.10 -8.57 16.10
C HIS A 135 -2.61 -10.00 15.87
N ILE A 136 -1.32 -10.15 15.55
CA ILE A 136 -0.69 -11.45 15.33
C ILE A 136 0.19 -11.80 16.52
N GLY A 137 -0.39 -12.48 17.49
CA GLY A 137 0.33 -12.87 18.69
C GLY A 137 -0.55 -13.63 19.66
N SER A 138 0.11 -14.32 20.59
CA SER A 138 -0.54 -14.90 21.76
C SER A 138 -0.61 -13.83 22.84
N GLY A 139 -1.69 -13.04 22.84
CA GLY A 139 -1.89 -11.94 23.78
C GLY A 139 -3.06 -11.04 23.37
N GLU A 140 -3.35 -10.05 24.21
CA GLU A 140 -4.29 -8.99 23.87
C GLU A 140 -3.63 -7.96 22.93
N PRO A 141 -4.39 -7.38 21.98
CA PRO A 141 -3.89 -6.30 21.15
C PRO A 141 -3.41 -5.12 22.01
N PRO A 142 -2.30 -4.45 21.68
CA PRO A 142 -1.82 -3.31 22.44
C PRO A 142 -2.83 -2.17 22.54
N ALA A 143 -2.90 -1.54 23.72
CA ALA A 143 -3.93 -0.56 24.07
C ALA A 143 -3.92 0.65 23.14
N GLU A 144 -2.76 1.04 22.63
CA GLU A 144 -2.56 2.14 21.71
C GLU A 144 -3.27 1.86 20.37
N VAL A 145 -3.10 0.66 19.82
CA VAL A 145 -3.76 0.25 18.56
C VAL A 145 -5.28 0.13 18.76
N GLN A 146 -5.71 -0.37 19.92
CA GLN A 146 -7.13 -0.41 20.29
C GLN A 146 -7.73 1.00 20.34
N LEU A 147 -7.05 1.94 20.99
CA LEU A 147 -7.50 3.33 21.12
C LEU A 147 -7.67 3.98 19.74
N ILE A 148 -6.71 3.81 18.84
CA ILE A 148 -6.78 4.39 17.49
C ILE A 148 -7.93 3.76 16.69
N SER A 149 -8.06 2.44 16.73
CA SER A 149 -9.11 1.72 15.99
C SER A 149 -10.51 2.13 16.48
N GLN A 150 -10.74 2.14 17.79
CA GLN A 150 -12.03 2.54 18.38
C GLN A 150 -12.35 4.02 18.11
N SER A 151 -11.36 4.91 18.19
CA SER A 151 -11.55 6.34 17.95
C SER A 151 -11.95 6.67 16.51
N THR A 152 -11.49 5.86 15.55
CA THR A 152 -11.80 5.97 14.12
C THR A 152 -13.05 5.19 13.69
N GLY A 153 -13.71 4.51 14.64
CA GLY A 153 -14.94 3.72 14.40
C GLY A 153 -14.70 2.32 13.84
N GLY A 154 -13.48 1.79 13.98
CA GLY A 154 -13.13 0.40 13.68
C GLY A 154 -12.84 -0.40 14.94
N ALA A 155 -12.23 -1.57 14.76
CA ALA A 155 -11.98 -2.53 15.83
C ALA A 155 -10.65 -3.27 15.66
N THR A 156 -10.19 -3.88 16.74
CA THR A 156 -9.00 -4.75 16.74
C THR A 156 -9.39 -6.19 17.02
N PHE A 157 -8.82 -7.11 16.26
CA PHE A 157 -9.09 -8.54 16.36
C PHE A 157 -7.80 -9.33 16.49
N ALA A 158 -7.91 -10.56 16.99
CA ALA A 158 -6.82 -11.53 16.93
C ALA A 158 -6.75 -12.18 15.53
N ALA A 159 -5.54 -12.56 15.13
CA ALA A 159 -5.32 -13.32 13.90
C ALA A 159 -6.09 -14.65 13.92
N GLY A 160 -6.83 -14.92 12.85
CA GLY A 160 -7.63 -16.14 12.72
C GLY A 160 -9.01 -16.09 13.39
N ASP A 161 -9.42 -14.96 13.96
CA ASP A 161 -10.79 -14.76 14.42
C ASP A 161 -11.74 -14.63 13.20
N PRO A 162 -12.69 -15.55 13.00
CA PRO A 162 -13.66 -15.46 11.90
C PRO A 162 -14.53 -14.21 11.97
N GLN A 163 -14.74 -13.65 13.17
CA GLN A 163 -15.54 -12.42 13.34
C GLN A 163 -14.84 -11.20 12.74
N ALA A 164 -13.50 -11.17 12.77
CA ALA A 164 -12.71 -10.09 12.19
C ALA A 164 -13.00 -9.88 10.71
N LEU A 165 -12.99 -10.98 9.94
CA LEU A 165 -13.26 -10.96 8.51
C LEU A 165 -14.68 -10.48 8.23
N LEU A 166 -15.67 -10.99 8.97
CA LEU A 166 -17.07 -10.61 8.78
C LEU A 166 -17.30 -9.13 9.07
N GLU A 167 -16.72 -8.59 10.15
CA GLU A 167 -16.90 -7.19 10.52
C GLU A 167 -16.23 -6.26 9.50
N ILE A 168 -14.97 -6.53 9.14
CA ILE A 168 -14.24 -5.74 8.13
C ILE A 168 -14.98 -5.80 6.79
N PHE A 169 -15.47 -6.96 6.36
CA PHE A 169 -16.22 -7.07 5.11
C PHE A 169 -17.54 -6.32 5.16
N SER A 170 -18.30 -6.43 6.25
CA SER A 170 -19.57 -5.70 6.41
C SER A 170 -19.36 -4.18 6.34
N LYS A 171 -18.25 -3.69 6.89
CA LYS A 171 -17.89 -2.28 6.80
C LYS A 171 -17.55 -1.87 5.38
N ILE A 172 -16.75 -2.66 4.67
CA ILE A 172 -16.37 -2.35 3.29
C ILE A 172 -17.59 -2.41 2.34
N ASP A 173 -18.59 -3.25 2.61
CA ASP A 173 -19.78 -3.34 1.76
C ASP A 173 -20.65 -2.09 1.77
N VAL A 174 -20.65 -1.32 2.86
CA VAL A 174 -21.40 -0.07 2.96
C VAL A 174 -20.59 1.15 2.49
N MET A 175 -19.32 0.96 2.12
CA MET A 175 -18.41 2.04 1.75
C MET A 175 -18.62 2.52 0.31
N GLU A 176 -18.52 3.84 0.11
CA GLU A 176 -18.48 4.43 -1.22
C GLU A 176 -17.12 4.18 -1.88
N LYS A 177 -17.15 3.65 -3.11
CA LYS A 177 -15.92 3.33 -3.86
C LYS A 177 -15.20 4.61 -4.27
N ALA A 178 -13.92 4.69 -3.89
CA ALA A 178 -13.06 5.77 -4.33
C ALA A 178 -12.83 5.77 -5.84
N THR A 179 -12.97 6.93 -6.47
CA THR A 179 -12.63 7.11 -7.89
C THR A 179 -11.16 7.42 -8.04
N PHE A 180 -10.38 6.45 -8.53
CA PHE A 180 -8.98 6.66 -8.84
C PHE A 180 -8.80 7.03 -10.31
N LYS A 181 -8.10 8.13 -10.56
CA LYS A 181 -7.60 8.46 -11.89
C LYS A 181 -6.52 7.43 -12.22
N ARG A 182 -6.79 6.52 -13.16
CA ARG A 182 -5.78 5.60 -13.66
C ARG A 182 -4.57 6.43 -14.08
N LEU A 183 -3.42 6.15 -13.47
CA LEU A 183 -2.14 6.61 -13.98
C LEU A 183 -2.00 5.89 -15.33
N THR A 184 -2.39 6.58 -16.40
CA THR A 184 -2.05 6.12 -17.75
C THR A 184 -0.53 6.04 -17.78
N PRO A 185 0.06 4.93 -18.28
CA PRO A 185 1.48 4.91 -18.57
C PRO A 185 1.77 6.17 -19.38
N ASP A 186 2.59 7.06 -18.85
CA ASP A 186 3.15 8.14 -19.63
C ASP A 186 4.34 7.50 -20.34
N PRO A 187 4.21 7.07 -21.62
CA PRO A 187 5.34 6.54 -22.31
C PRO A 187 6.36 7.68 -22.37
N VAL A 188 7.44 7.54 -21.61
CA VAL A 188 8.61 8.46 -21.67
C VAL A 188 9.39 8.15 -22.94
N ASP A 189 8.67 8.14 -24.05
CA ASP A 189 9.18 7.87 -25.37
C ASP A 189 9.49 9.24 -25.98
N HIS A 190 10.75 9.66 -25.86
CA HIS A 190 11.27 10.87 -26.51
C HIS A 190 11.42 10.68 -28.04
N PHE A 191 10.39 10.17 -28.72
CA PHE A 191 10.39 9.98 -30.18
C PHE A 191 10.20 11.29 -30.95
N SER A 192 9.59 12.31 -30.33
CA SER A 192 9.30 13.62 -30.94
C SER A 192 10.50 14.27 -31.65
N PRO A 193 11.70 14.39 -31.05
CA PRO A 193 12.87 14.97 -31.73
C PRO A 193 13.31 14.15 -32.94
N TYR A 194 13.31 12.81 -32.84
CA TYR A 194 13.68 11.93 -33.96
C TYR A 194 12.67 12.00 -35.10
N LEU A 195 11.38 12.11 -34.79
CA LEU A 195 10.32 12.25 -35.78
C LEU A 195 10.45 13.57 -36.55
N ILE A 196 10.71 14.69 -35.86
CA ILE A 196 10.95 15.99 -36.49
C ILE A 196 12.22 15.96 -37.37
N ALA A 197 13.29 15.35 -36.88
CA ALA A 197 14.53 15.20 -37.65
C ALA A 197 14.30 14.37 -38.93
N MET A 198 13.59 13.24 -38.83
CA MET A 198 13.25 12.38 -39.97
C MET A 198 12.34 13.08 -40.97
N LEU A 199 11.30 13.79 -40.51
CA LEU A 199 10.42 14.56 -41.38
C LEU A 199 11.17 15.69 -42.10
N SER A 200 12.11 16.35 -41.42
CA SER A 200 12.96 17.40 -42.01
C SER A 200 13.88 16.82 -43.09
N LEU A 201 14.49 15.65 -42.83
CA LEU A 201 15.34 14.96 -43.79
C LEU A 201 14.54 14.46 -45.01
N ALA A 202 13.36 13.90 -44.79
CA ALA A 202 12.46 13.48 -45.87
C ALA A 202 11.97 14.67 -46.69
N GLY A 203 11.64 15.79 -46.05
CA GLY A 203 11.22 17.02 -46.71
C GLY A 203 12.33 17.62 -47.59
N THR A 204 13.56 17.69 -47.07
CA THR A 204 14.71 18.16 -47.86
C THR A 204 15.02 17.25 -49.04
N TYR A 205 14.97 15.93 -48.85
CA TYR A 205 15.13 14.97 -49.95
C TYR A 205 14.06 15.17 -51.04
N LEU A 206 12.80 15.33 -50.65
CA LEU A 206 11.71 15.57 -51.59
C LEU A 206 11.89 16.89 -52.37
N LEU A 207 12.36 17.95 -51.72
CA LEU A 207 12.70 19.22 -52.38
C LEU A 207 13.83 19.07 -53.42
N THR A 208 14.84 18.23 -53.14
CA THR A 208 15.90 17.96 -54.13
C THR A 208 15.40 17.18 -55.35
N LEU A 209 14.39 16.32 -55.18
CA LEU A 209 13.77 15.58 -56.28
C LEU A 209 12.91 16.48 -57.18
N PHE A 210 12.25 17.49 -56.62
CA PHE A 210 11.39 18.44 -57.35
C PHE A 210 12.15 19.58 -58.07
N GLY A 211 13.48 19.50 -58.16
CA GLY A 211 14.25 20.34 -59.09
C GLY A 211 14.89 21.59 -58.50
N LEU A 212 15.07 21.68 -57.17
CA LEU A 212 16.07 22.57 -56.56
C LEU A 212 17.48 22.04 -56.85
N ARG A 213 17.86 22.01 -58.13
CA ARG A 213 19.24 21.85 -58.55
C ARG A 213 19.88 23.23 -58.51
N TYR A 214 20.81 23.43 -57.59
CA TYR A 214 21.75 24.55 -57.68
C TYR A 214 22.57 24.34 -58.95
N THR A 215 22.25 25.06 -60.02
CA THR A 215 23.08 25.14 -61.22
C THR A 215 24.02 26.33 -61.05
N PRO A 216 25.31 26.11 -60.70
CA PRO A 216 26.27 27.20 -60.68
C PRO A 216 26.56 27.58 -62.14
N TRP A 217 26.09 28.75 -62.56
CA TRP A 217 26.68 29.50 -63.67
C TRP A 217 27.55 30.62 -63.10
#